data_AF-A0A7Y5VAG4-F1
#
_entry.id   AF-A0A7Y5VAG4-F1
#
_cell.length_a   1.000
_cell.length_b   1.000
_cell.length_c   1.000
_cell.angle_alpha   90.00
_cell.angle_beta   90.00
_cell.angle_gamma   90.00
#
_symmetry.space_group_name_H-M   'P 1'
#
loop_
_entity.id
_entity.type
_entity.pdbx_description
1 polymer ?
#
loop_
_entity_poly.entity_id
_entity_poly.type
_entity_poly.pdbx_seq_one_letter_code
_entity_poly.pdbx_strand_id
1 'polypeptide(L)'
;GGAPGWAGPLFAAGVTGSLVATLALGAMRRDRGLGKLAWPFGIITLLLGAGFAAVFALPGNPGAAEPLLLGLPRRAAIVLYGIGLLPTLVLPVAYALTFEEQTLRPEDLERVLTTARAARAAEETR
;
A
#
# COMPACT_ATOMS: atom_id res chain seq x y z
N GLY A 1 -17.64 25.86 22.34
CA GLY A 1 -16.20 25.73 22.03
C GLY A 1 -15.94 24.50 21.21
N GLY A 2 -16.27 24.52 19.92
CA GLY A 2 -15.98 23.41 19.00
C GLY A 2 -14.68 23.65 18.24
N ALA A 3 -14.06 22.58 17.73
CA ALA A 3 -12.92 22.71 16.84
C ALA A 3 -13.34 23.46 15.56
N PRO A 4 -12.48 24.36 15.03
CA PRO A 4 -12.79 25.08 13.81
C PRO A 4 -12.88 24.11 12.61
N GLY A 5 -13.75 24.39 11.63
CA GLY A 5 -14.06 23.47 10.53
C GLY A 5 -12.88 23.09 9.64
N TRP A 6 -11.80 23.88 9.65
CA TRP A 6 -10.56 23.58 8.94
C TRP A 6 -9.63 22.62 9.69
N ALA A 7 -9.84 22.39 10.99
CA ALA A 7 -8.96 21.54 11.80
C ALA A 7 -8.97 20.08 11.33
N GLY A 8 -10.14 19.54 10.97
CA GLY A 8 -10.28 18.17 10.45
C GLY A 8 -9.51 17.95 9.14
N PRO A 9 -9.76 18.75 8.09
CA PRO A 9 -9.00 18.68 6.84
C PRO A 9 -7.49 18.89 7.03
N LEU A 10 -7.06 19.82 7.88
CA LEU A 10 -5.65 20.08 8.15
C LEU A 10 -4.99 18.88 8.85
N PHE A 11 -5.66 18.29 9.83
CA PHE A 11 -5.20 17.07 10.52
C PHE A 11 -5.09 15.89 9.54
N ALA A 12 -6.13 15.67 8.73
CA ALA A 12 -6.15 14.60 7.73
C ALA A 12 -4.98 14.72 6.74
N ALA A 13 -4.75 15.94 6.22
CA ALA A 13 -3.64 16.20 5.30
C ALA A 13 -2.27 16.03 5.98
N GLY A 14 -2.12 16.55 7.21
CA GLY A 14 -0.87 16.46 7.97
C GLY A 14 -0.48 15.03 8.32
N VAL A 15 -1.42 14.25 8.87
CA VAL A 15 -1.18 12.84 9.25
C VAL A 15 -0.96 11.95 8.02
N THR A 16 -1.77 12.12 6.98
CA THR A 16 -1.59 11.36 5.74
C THR A 16 -0.25 11.68 5.09
N GLY A 17 0.08 12.96 4.99
CA GLY A 17 1.34 13.44 4.41
C GLY A 17 2.56 12.94 5.19
N SER A 18 2.53 13.00 6.52
CA SER A 18 3.64 12.52 7.35
C SER A 18 3.83 11.01 7.22
N LEU A 19 2.76 10.21 7.29
CA LEU A 19 2.83 8.76 7.11
C LEU A 19 3.41 8.37 5.75
N VAL A 20 2.89 8.96 4.67
CA VAL A 20 3.37 8.69 3.31
C VAL A 20 4.82 9.13 3.12
N ALA A 21 5.19 10.30 3.65
CA ALA A 21 6.56 10.79 3.59
C ALA A 21 7.54 9.87 4.34
N THR A 22 7.18 9.40 5.54
CA THR A 22 8.00 8.42 6.28
C THR A 22 8.15 7.12 5.51
N LEU A 23 7.08 6.62 4.91
CA LEU A 23 7.08 5.37 4.15
C LEU A 23 7.89 5.51 2.85
N ALA A 24 7.77 6.66 2.17
CA ALA A 24 8.56 6.99 0.99
C ALA A 24 10.06 7.11 1.33
N LEU A 25 10.40 7.79 2.42
CA LEU A 25 11.77 7.93 2.89
C LEU A 25 12.40 6.57 3.23
N GLY A 26 11.63 5.65 3.82
CA GLY A 26 12.07 4.28 4.07
C GLY A 26 12.29 3.44 2.80
N ALA A 27 11.62 3.77 1.70
CA ALA A 27 11.73 3.04 0.43
C ALA A 27 12.76 3.60 -0.55
N MET A 28 13.12 4.87 -0.41
CA MET A 28 14.12 5.51 -1.28
C MET A 28 15.52 4.91 -1.07
N ARG A 29 16.23 4.65 -2.17
CA ARG A 29 17.64 4.21 -2.14
C ARG A 29 18.54 5.37 -2.56
N ARG A 30 19.79 5.36 -2.08
CA ARG A 30 20.76 6.47 -2.26
C ARG A 30 20.92 6.94 -3.72
N ASP A 31 20.74 6.03 -4.67
CA ASP A 31 20.95 6.29 -6.10
C ASP A 31 19.68 6.12 -6.96
N ARG A 32 18.51 5.87 -6.34
CA ARG A 32 17.22 5.71 -7.06
C ARG A 32 16.05 6.29 -6.25
N GLY A 33 15.24 7.12 -6.92
CA GLY A 33 13.93 7.53 -6.42
C GLY A 33 12.93 6.39 -6.37
N LEU A 34 11.66 6.70 -6.06
CA LEU A 34 10.60 5.72 -5.84
C LEU A 34 10.28 4.83 -7.06
N GLY A 35 10.55 5.30 -8.28
CA GLY A 35 10.35 4.52 -9.52
C GLY A 35 8.93 3.94 -9.64
N LYS A 36 8.82 2.65 -10.02
CA LYS A 36 7.54 1.91 -10.09
C LYS A 36 6.79 1.83 -8.75
N LEU A 37 7.48 2.05 -7.62
CA LEU A 37 6.89 2.01 -6.29
C LEU A 37 6.06 3.27 -5.98
N ALA A 38 6.22 4.35 -6.74
CA ALA A 38 5.45 5.59 -6.58
C ALA A 38 3.93 5.37 -6.71
N TRP A 39 3.51 4.41 -7.54
CA TRP A 39 2.10 4.07 -7.73
C TRP A 39 1.46 3.51 -6.43
N PRO A 40 2.01 2.46 -5.79
CA PRO A 40 1.57 2.02 -4.46
C PRO A 40 1.49 3.12 -3.41
N PHE A 41 2.47 4.03 -3.38
CA PHE A 41 2.45 5.18 -2.46
C PHE A 41 1.28 6.13 -2.76
N GLY A 42 1.00 6.39 -4.04
CA GLY A 42 -0.17 7.18 -4.45
C GLY A 42 -1.48 6.55 -4.00
N ILE A 43 -1.63 5.23 -4.15
CA ILE A 43 -2.81 4.49 -3.67
C ILE A 43 -2.97 4.64 -2.15
N ILE A 44 -1.90 4.40 -1.39
CA ILE A 44 -1.94 4.52 0.09
C ILE A 44 -2.31 5.94 0.50
N THR A 45 -1.75 6.96 -0.17
CA THR A 45 -2.06 8.36 0.09
C THR A 45 -3.54 8.65 -0.11
N LEU A 46 -4.11 8.18 -1.22
CA LEU A 46 -5.52 8.35 -1.52
C LEU A 46 -6.42 7.62 -0.51
N LEU A 47 -6.06 6.40 -0.13
CA LEU A 47 -6.81 5.61 0.86
C LEU A 47 -6.85 6.29 2.23
N LEU A 48 -5.69 6.71 2.74
CA LEU A 48 -5.59 7.38 4.02
C LEU A 48 -6.31 8.73 3.99
N GLY A 49 -6.05 9.55 2.96
CA GLY A 49 -6.67 10.86 2.81
C GLY A 49 -8.20 10.77 2.70
N ALA A 50 -8.70 9.86 1.86
CA ALA A 50 -10.14 9.62 1.72
C ALA A 50 -10.76 9.06 3.00
N GLY A 51 -10.07 8.14 3.68
CA GLY A 51 -10.54 7.57 4.95
C GLY A 51 -10.69 8.63 6.04
N PHE A 52 -9.68 9.47 6.23
CA PHE A 52 -9.77 10.57 7.20
C PHE A 52 -10.82 11.61 6.79
N ALA A 53 -10.90 11.98 5.51
CA ALA A 53 -11.94 12.88 5.02
C ALA A 53 -13.36 12.33 5.27
N ALA A 54 -13.57 11.04 5.01
CA ALA A 54 -14.83 10.36 5.29
C ALA A 54 -15.16 10.40 6.78
N VAL A 55 -14.21 10.10 7.68
CA VAL A 55 -14.41 10.19 9.13
C VAL A 55 -14.85 11.60 9.55
N PHE A 56 -14.23 12.66 9.03
CA PHE A 56 -14.63 14.03 9.37
C PHE A 56 -15.96 14.46 8.77
N ALA A 57 -16.35 13.89 7.62
CA ALA A 57 -17.67 14.12 7.03
C ALA A 57 -18.81 13.46 7.82
N LEU A 58 -18.53 12.44 8.63
CA LEU A 58 -19.57 11.80 9.44
C LEU A 58 -20.05 12.74 10.56
N PRO A 59 -21.37 12.82 10.81
CA PRO A 59 -21.92 13.59 11.92
C PRO A 59 -21.38 13.09 13.27
N GLY A 60 -21.21 14.03 14.20
CA GLY A 60 -20.60 13.76 15.51
C GLY A 60 -21.51 13.01 16.49
N ASN A 61 -22.82 12.96 16.23
CA ASN A 61 -23.80 12.34 17.12
C ASN A 61 -24.58 11.27 16.36
N PRO A 62 -24.05 10.04 16.28
CA PRO A 62 -24.81 8.93 15.71
C PRO A 62 -26.00 8.64 16.63
N GLY A 63 -27.21 8.67 16.08
CA GLY A 63 -28.42 8.27 16.82
C GLY A 63 -28.36 6.79 17.19
N ALA A 64 -29.15 6.38 18.18
CA ALA A 64 -29.17 5.00 18.72
C ALA A 64 -29.50 3.90 17.68
N ALA A 65 -29.99 4.27 16.49
CA ALA A 65 -30.32 3.37 15.39
C ALA A 65 -29.27 3.35 14.26
N GLU A 66 -28.02 3.78 14.51
CA GLU A 66 -26.98 3.78 13.49
C GLU A 66 -26.71 2.34 12.96
N PRO A 67 -26.76 2.12 11.64
CA PRO A 67 -26.48 0.81 11.07
C PRO A 67 -25.02 0.42 11.31
N LEU A 68 -24.83 -0.75 11.92
CA LEU A 68 -23.51 -1.34 12.16
C LEU A 68 -22.94 -1.91 10.86
N LEU A 69 -21.70 -1.54 10.56
CA LEU A 69 -20.92 -2.12 9.47
C LEU A 69 -20.06 -3.25 10.05
N LEU A 70 -20.41 -4.49 9.73
CA LEU A 70 -19.71 -5.70 10.23
C LEU A 70 -19.59 -5.73 11.77
N GLY A 71 -20.59 -5.22 12.47
CA GLY A 71 -20.61 -5.16 13.94
C GLY A 71 -19.97 -3.91 14.56
N LEU A 72 -19.51 -2.96 13.76
CA LEU A 72 -18.94 -1.70 14.23
C LEU A 72 -19.77 -0.47 13.83
N PRO A 73 -19.80 0.58 14.67
CA PRO A 73 -20.28 1.90 14.24
C PRO A 73 -19.51 2.38 13.01
N ARG A 74 -20.16 3.13 12.12
CA ARG A 74 -19.60 3.45 10.79
C ARG A 74 -18.25 4.14 10.87
N ARG A 75 -18.09 5.06 11.84
CA ARG A 75 -16.81 5.74 12.11
C ARG A 75 -15.70 4.76 12.46
N ALA A 76 -15.98 3.80 13.35
CA ALA A 76 -15.01 2.79 13.76
C ALA A 76 -14.68 1.86 12.59
N ALA A 77 -15.67 1.47 11.78
CA ALA A 77 -15.45 0.64 10.59
C ALA A 77 -14.55 1.33 9.57
N ILE A 78 -14.73 2.63 9.30
CA ILE A 78 -13.86 3.38 8.38
C ILE A 78 -12.43 3.44 8.92
N VAL A 79 -12.25 3.74 10.21
CA VAL A 79 -10.91 3.81 10.81
C VAL A 79 -10.23 2.44 10.81
N LEU A 80 -10.91 1.39 11.28
CA LEU A 80 -10.30 0.07 11.43
C LEU A 80 -10.12 -0.65 10.09
N TYR A 81 -11.16 -0.69 9.26
CA TYR A 81 -11.10 -1.41 7.99
C TYR A 81 -10.49 -0.57 6.88
N GLY A 82 -10.86 0.70 6.78
CA GLY A 82 -10.41 1.58 5.70
C GLY A 82 -9.01 2.16 5.92
N ILE A 83 -8.74 2.72 7.10
CA ILE A 83 -7.46 3.39 7.40
C ILE A 83 -6.43 2.39 7.94
N GLY A 84 -6.87 1.42 8.76
CA GLY A 84 -5.98 0.42 9.36
C GLY A 84 -5.69 -0.76 8.44
N LEU A 85 -6.72 -1.54 8.08
CA LEU A 85 -6.55 -2.82 7.40
C LEU A 85 -6.26 -2.68 5.89
N LEU A 86 -7.07 -1.91 5.17
CA LEU A 86 -7.01 -1.86 3.71
C LEU A 86 -5.63 -1.44 3.14
N PRO A 87 -4.90 -0.45 3.70
CA PRO A 87 -3.58 -0.07 3.18
C PRO A 87 -2.53 -1.17 3.32
N THR A 88 -2.67 -2.07 4.32
CA THR A 88 -1.74 -3.19 4.51
C THR A 88 -1.80 -4.21 3.39
N LEU A 89 -2.94 -4.28 2.68
CA LEU A 89 -3.14 -5.18 1.54
C LEU A 89 -2.57 -4.59 0.24
N VAL A 90 -2.32 -3.28 0.18
CA VAL A 90 -1.83 -2.63 -1.05
C VAL A 90 -0.45 -3.15 -1.45
N LEU A 91 0.46 -3.35 -0.50
CA LEU A 91 1.82 -3.79 -0.82
C LEU A 91 1.85 -5.26 -1.30
N PRO A 92 1.20 -6.24 -0.63
CA PRO A 92 1.08 -7.60 -1.15
C PRO A 92 0.42 -7.66 -2.54
N VAL A 93 -0.62 -6.86 -2.79
CA VAL A 93 -1.27 -6.80 -4.10
C VAL A 93 -0.34 -6.20 -5.14
N ALA A 94 0.34 -5.09 -4.83
CA ALA A 94 1.32 -4.49 -5.73
C ALA A 94 2.45 -5.47 -6.07
N TYR A 95 2.92 -6.23 -5.08
CA TYR A 95 3.91 -7.28 -5.27
C TYR A 95 3.38 -8.41 -6.17
N ALA A 96 2.17 -8.91 -5.91
CA ALA A 96 1.55 -9.95 -6.73
C ALA A 96 1.39 -9.50 -8.20
N LEU A 97 1.03 -8.24 -8.43
CA LEU A 97 0.89 -7.67 -9.77
C LEU A 97 2.25 -7.45 -10.48
N THR A 98 3.35 -7.28 -9.73
CA THR A 98 4.71 -7.16 -10.30
C THR A 98 5.49 -8.48 -10.28
N PHE A 99 4.88 -9.57 -9.80
CA PHE A 99 5.54 -10.85 -9.63
C PHE A 99 6.06 -11.43 -10.95
N GLU A 100 5.25 -11.40 -12.01
CA GLU A 100 5.64 -11.90 -13.34
C GLU A 100 6.81 -11.14 -13.97
N GLU A 101 6.95 -9.83 -13.68
CA GLU A 101 8.09 -9.04 -14.17
C GLU A 101 9.38 -9.30 -13.39
N GLN A 102 9.29 -9.81 -12.16
CA GLN A 102 10.43 -9.99 -11.23
C GLN A 102 10.86 -11.46 -11.07
N THR A 103 10.09 -12.43 -11.56
CA THR A 103 10.46 -13.84 -11.56
C THR A 103 10.97 -14.29 -12.93
N LEU A 104 11.85 -15.30 -12.92
CA LEU A 104 12.36 -15.93 -14.14
C LEU A 104 11.19 -16.50 -14.92
N ARG A 105 10.97 -15.98 -16.13
CA ARG A 105 10.01 -16.58 -17.05
C ARG A 105 10.43 -18.02 -17.36
N PRO A 106 9.49 -18.91 -17.70
CA PRO A 106 9.81 -20.29 -18.07
C PRO A 106 10.91 -20.37 -19.13
N GLU A 107 10.86 -19.46 -20.11
CA GLU A 107 11.87 -19.37 -21.18
C GLU A 107 13.27 -18.97 -20.66
N ASP A 108 13.33 -18.08 -19.67
CA ASP A 108 14.59 -17.63 -19.06
C ASP A 108 15.17 -18.75 -18.17
N LEU A 109 14.31 -19.50 -17.48
CA LEU A 109 14.70 -20.66 -16.67
C LEU A 109 15.30 -21.77 -17.54
N GLU A 110 14.65 -22.08 -18.67
CA GLU A 110 15.13 -23.08 -19.61
C GLU A 110 16.49 -22.70 -20.22
N ARG A 111 16.69 -21.41 -20.50
CA ARG A 111 17.97 -20.88 -21.00
C ARG A 111 19.11 -21.01 -19.99
N VAL A 112 18.84 -20.81 -18.70
CA VAL A 112 19.83 -21.03 -17.63
C VAL A 112 20.14 -22.53 -17.49
N LEU A 113 19.11 -23.39 -17.54
CA LEU A 113 19.27 -24.83 -17.42
C LEU A 113 20.07 -25.43 -18.59
N THR A 114 19.83 -24.99 -19.82
CA THR A 114 20.61 -25.45 -20.99
C THR A 114 22.07 -25.04 -20.89
N THR A 115 22.34 -23.79 -20.47
CA THR A 115 23.71 -23.29 -20.27
C THR A 115 24.44 -24.07 -19.16
N ALA A 116 23.76 -24.36 -18.04
CA ALA A 116 24.32 -25.13 -16.94
C ALA A 116 24.64 -26.59 -17.33
N ARG A 117 23.76 -27.23 -18.12
CA ARG A 117 23.99 -28.58 -18.64
C ARG A 117 25.19 -28.64 -19.59
N ALA A 118 25.32 -27.65 -20.48
CA ALA A 118 26.45 -27.56 -21.40
C ALA A 118 27.79 -27.37 -20.67
N ALA A 119 27.81 -26.54 -19.61
CA ALA A 119 29.01 -26.33 -18.80
C ALA A 119 29.46 -27.60 -18.06
N ARG A 120 28.53 -28.37 -17.48
CA ARG A 120 28.85 -29.66 -16.83
C ARG A 120 29.39 -30.70 -17.81
N ALA A 121 28.79 -30.80 -19.00
CA ALA A 121 29.24 -31.73 -20.02
C ALA A 121 30.68 -31.41 -20.48
N ALA A 122 31.04 -30.13 -20.57
CA ALA A 122 32.40 -29.70 -20.91
C ALA A 122 33.43 -30.03 -19.81
N GLU A 123 33.02 -30.02 -18.53
CA GLU A 123 33.85 -30.42 -17.39
C GLU A 123 34.11 -31.93 -17.36
N GLU A 124 33.12 -32.77 -17.69
CA GLU A 124 33.28 -34.24 -17.70
C GLU A 124 34.15 -34.76 -18.87
N THR A 125 34.25 -34.00 -19.95
CA THR A 125 35.12 -34.34 -21.10
C THR A 125 36.58 -33.87 -20.96
N ARG A 126 36.93 -33.19 -19.87
CA ARG A 126 38.28 -32.66 -19.61
C ARG A 126 39.03 -33.51 -18.58
#